data_AF-A0A9P1KZ70-F1
#
_entry.id   AF-A0A9P1KZ70-F1
#
_cell.length_a   1.000
_cell.length_b   1.000
_cell.length_c   1.000
_cell.angle_alpha   90.00
_cell.angle_beta   90.00
_cell.angle_gamma   90.00
#
_symmetry.space_group_name_H-M   'P 1'
#
loop_
_entity.id
_entity.type
_entity.pdbx_description
1 polymer ?
#
loop_
_entity_poly.entity_id
_entity_poly.type
_entity_poly.pdbx_seq_one_letter_code
_entity_poly.pdbx_strand_id
1 'polypeptide(L)' 'MENNTHSEKEILIFNAVNELLNEGVKLHTVKVADIAKKAGIGKGTIYDYFKSKEEILERAFLYNMDIELYENIKK' A
#
# COMPACT_ATOMS: atom_id res chain seq x y z
N MET A 1 -5.57 -8.27 20.36
CA MET A 1 -5.32 -8.85 19.02
C MET A 1 -6.63 -8.83 18.25
N GLU A 2 -6.56 -8.91 16.93
CA GLU A 2 -7.69 -8.97 15.97
C GLU A 2 -8.15 -7.57 15.54
N ASN A 3 -7.87 -7.10 14.32
CA ASN A 3 -7.94 -7.83 13.06
C ASN A 3 -6.63 -7.70 12.27
N ASN A 4 -6.03 -8.84 11.92
CA ASN A 4 -5.06 -8.91 10.84
C ASN A 4 -5.87 -8.78 9.52
N THR A 5 -6.44 -7.60 9.22
CA THR A 5 -7.26 -7.36 8.01
C THR A 5 -6.46 -7.42 6.72
N HIS A 6 -5.13 -7.36 6.83
CA HIS A 6 -4.22 -7.36 5.71
C HIS A 6 -3.15 -8.41 5.94
N SER A 7 -2.91 -9.21 4.91
CA SER A 7 -1.77 -10.12 4.83
C SER A 7 -0.44 -9.36 4.85
N GLU A 8 0.64 -10.07 5.15
CA GLU A 8 2.00 -9.52 5.08
C GLU A 8 2.31 -8.94 3.69
N LYS A 9 1.80 -9.56 2.62
CA LYS A 9 1.98 -9.07 1.25
C LYS A 9 1.24 -7.77 0.99
N GLU A 10 0.01 -7.64 1.50
CA GLU A 10 -0.74 -6.39 1.39
C GLU A 10 -0.03 -5.26 2.14
N ILE A 11 0.47 -5.52 3.35
CA ILE A 11 1.22 -4.52 4.13
C ILE A 11 2.49 -4.08 3.38
N LEU A 12 3.26 -5.01 2.79
CA LEU A 12 4.42 -4.67 1.97
C LEU A 12 4.05 -3.78 0.76
N ILE A 13 2.93 -4.08 0.11
CA ILE A 13 2.44 -3.32 -1.03
C ILE A 13 1.99 -1.92 -0.60
N PHE A 14 1.30 -1.78 0.53
CA PHE A 14 0.85 -0.48 1.04
C PHE A 14 2.03 0.40 1.46
N ASN A 15 2.99 -0.16 2.18
CA ASN A 15 4.21 0.56 2.55
C ASN A 15 4.99 1.00 1.31
N ALA A 16 5.08 0.16 0.28
CA ALA A 16 5.71 0.52 -0.98
C ALA A 16 5.01 1.68 -1.71
N VAL A 17 3.69 1.75 -1.68
CA VAL A 17 2.94 2.90 -2.19
C VAL A 17 3.32 4.17 -1.42
N ASN A 18 3.36 4.11 -0.09
CA ASN A 18 3.70 5.27 0.74
C ASN A 18 5.09 5.79 0.48
N GLU A 19 6.07 4.89 0.37
CA GLU A 19 7.44 5.27 0.07
C GLU A 19 7.54 5.98 -1.28
N LEU A 20 6.85 5.50 -2.31
CA LEU A 20 6.81 6.18 -3.60
C LEU A 20 6.19 7.58 -3.50
N LEU A 21 5.09 7.73 -2.77
CA LEU A 21 4.46 9.04 -2.58
C LEU A 21 5.33 10.00 -1.76
N ASN A 22 6.00 9.50 -0.73
CA ASN A 22 6.96 10.25 0.09
C ASN A 22 8.20 10.67 -0.71
N GLU A 23 8.58 9.91 -1.72
CA GLU A 23 9.62 10.28 -2.70
C GLU A 23 9.13 11.30 -3.75
N GLY A 24 7.88 11.76 -3.67
CA GLY A 24 7.31 12.77 -4.54
C GLY A 24 6.74 12.22 -5.85
N VAL A 25 6.58 10.89 -5.98
CA VAL A 25 5.88 10.31 -7.14
C VAL A 25 4.43 10.79 -7.10
N LYS A 26 3.97 11.38 -8.21
CA LYS A 26 2.58 11.85 -8.32
C LYS A 26 1.65 10.65 -8.40
N LEU A 27 0.58 10.66 -7.61
CA LEU A 27 -0.39 9.56 -7.52
C LEU A 27 -0.84 9.00 -8.88
N HIS A 28 -1.23 9.88 -9.82
CA HIS A 28 -1.70 9.46 -11.16
C HIS A 28 -0.61 8.82 -12.03
N THR A 29 0.67 9.05 -11.71
CA THR A 29 1.83 8.51 -12.43
C THR A 29 2.35 7.19 -11.89
N VAL A 30 1.89 6.76 -10.70
CA VAL A 30 2.29 5.50 -10.08
C VAL A 30 2.04 4.34 -11.04
N LYS A 31 2.98 3.41 -11.14
CA LYS A 31 2.84 2.18 -11.91
C LYS A 31 2.94 0.97 -10.98
N VAL A 32 2.15 -0.07 -11.28
CA VAL A 32 2.21 -1.36 -10.57
C VAL A 32 3.63 -1.96 -10.59
N ALA A 33 4.42 -1.68 -11.63
CA ALA A 33 5.82 -2.09 -11.70
C ALA A 33 6.69 -1.49 -10.59
N ASP A 34 6.50 -0.20 -10.32
CA ASP A 34 7.30 0.53 -9.36
C ASP A 34 6.90 0.10 -7.94
N ILE A 35 5.61 -0.13 -7.71
CA ILE A 35 5.09 -0.72 -6.46
C ILE A 35 5.70 -2.11 -6.23
N ALA A 36 5.65 -3.00 -7.22
CA ALA A 36 6.22 -4.35 -7.11
C ALA A 36 7.73 -4.32 -6.78
N LYS A 37 8.47 -3.46 -7.50
CA LYS A 37 9.90 -3.26 -7.29
C LYS A 37 10.19 -2.76 -5.87
N LYS A 38 9.44 -1.77 -5.40
CA LYS A 38 9.61 -1.19 -4.06
C LYS A 38 9.23 -2.18 -2.96
N ALA A 39 8.14 -2.93 -3.13
CA ALA A 39 7.70 -3.98 -2.20
C ALA A 39 8.61 -5.22 -2.20
N GLY A 40 9.56 -5.34 -3.14
CA GLY A 40 10.43 -6.50 -3.25
C GLY A 40 9.70 -7.79 -3.67
N ILE A 41 8.60 -7.68 -4.43
CA ILE A 41 7.78 -8.81 -4.86
C ILE A 41 7.58 -8.84 -6.38
N GLY A 42 7.16 -9.99 -6.90
CA GLY A 42 6.82 -10.13 -8.31
C GLY A 42 5.55 -9.37 -8.69
N LYS A 43 5.49 -8.84 -9.92
CA LYS A 43 4.26 -8.22 -10.47
C LYS A 43 3.06 -9.19 -10.45
N GLY A 44 3.30 -10.46 -10.74
CA GLY A 44 2.26 -11.50 -10.69
C GLY A 44 1.64 -11.59 -9.29
N THR A 45 2.48 -11.56 -8.25
CA THR A 45 2.04 -11.55 -6.86
C THR A 45 1.15 -10.35 -6.55
N ILE A 46 1.38 -9.16 -7.11
CA ILE A 46 0.43 -8.05 -6.91
C ILE A 46 -0.95 -8.39 -7.48
N TYR A 47 -1.00 -8.97 -8.67
CA TYR A 47 -2.27 -9.30 -9.31
C TYR A 47 -3.02 -10.48 -8.66
N ASP A 48 -2.35 -11.27 -7.83
CA ASP A 48 -3.01 -12.26 -6.96
C ASP A 48 -3.83 -11.59 -5.84
N TYR A 49 -3.51 -10.34 -5.47
CA TYR A 49 -4.14 -9.62 -4.36
C TYR A 49 -5.01 -8.43 -4.82
N PHE A 50 -4.73 -7.84 -5.98
CA PHE A 50 -5.41 -6.63 -6.46
C PHE A 50 -5.73 -6.72 -7.95
N LYS A 51 -6.93 -6.25 -8.32
CA LYS A 51 -7.42 -6.28 -9.70
C LYS A 51 -6.94 -5.10 -10.52
N SER A 52 -6.60 -3.98 -9.89
CA SER A 52 -6.16 -2.76 -10.58
C SER A 52 -5.18 -1.95 -9.75
N LYS A 53 -4.51 -0.97 -10.41
CA LYS A 53 -3.68 0.02 -9.73
C LYS A 53 -4.53 0.86 -8.77
N GLU A 54 -5.72 1.22 -9.19
CA GLU A 54 -6.65 2.07 -8.44
C GLU A 54 -7.05 1.38 -7.13
N GLU A 55 -7.32 0.07 -7.16
CA GLU A 55 -7.61 -0.71 -5.95
C GLU A 55 -6.41 -0.74 -4.98
N ILE A 56 -5.19 -0.88 -5.49
CA ILE A 56 -3.97 -0.82 -4.66
C ILE A 56 -3.89 0.53 -3.94
N LEU A 57 -4.09 1.62 -4.69
CA LEU A 57 -3.98 2.98 -4.15
C LEU A 57 -5.08 3.29 -3.13
N GLU A 58 -6.32 2.90 -3.42
CA GLU A 58 -7.45 3.05 -2.49
C GLU A 58 -7.19 2.33 -1.17
N ARG A 59 -6.80 1.04 -1.24
CA ARG A 59 -6.56 0.22 -0.06
C ARG A 59 -5.34 0.68 0.74
N ALA A 60 -4.27 1.10 0.07
CA ALA A 60 -3.11 1.71 0.72
C ALA A 60 -3.48 3.00 1.45
N PHE A 61 -4.33 3.84 0.84
CA PHE A 61 -4.77 5.09 1.45
C PHE A 61 -5.58 4.86 2.73
N LEU A 62 -6.55 3.93 2.69
CA LEU A 62 -7.33 3.55 3.88
C LEU A 62 -6.42 3.01 5.00
N TYR A 63 -5.48 2.13 4.66
CA TYR A 63 -4.51 1.61 5.61
C TYR A 63 -3.69 2.70 6.31
N ASN A 64 -3.26 3.74 5.58
CA ASN A 64 -2.50 4.85 6.17
C ASN A 64 -3.35 5.73 7.07
N MET A 65 -4.58 6.03 6.64
CA MET A 65 -5.50 6.80 7.45
C MET A 65 -5.77 6.10 8.78
N ASP A 66 -5.96 4.78 8.75
CA ASP A 66 -6.18 3.99 9.97
C ASP A 66 -4.97 4.06 10.92
N ILE A 67 -3.74 3.97 10.39
CA ILE A 67 -2.51 4.14 11.18
C ILE A 67 -2.43 5.55 11.78
N GLU A 68 -2.59 6.59 10.98
CA GLU A 68 -2.48 7.98 11.42
C GLU A 68 -3.54 8.32 12.47
N LEU A 69 -4.79 7.90 12.27
CA LEU A 69 -5.86 8.10 13.24
C LEU A 69 -5.56 7.39 14.56
N TYR A 70 -5.05 6.16 14.50
CA TYR A 70 -4.69 5.40 15.69
C TYR A 70 -3.57 6.07 16.50
N GLU A 71 -2.52 6.53 15.84
CA GLU A 71 -1.39 7.22 16.48
C GLU A 71 -1.80 8.56 17.11
N ASN A 72 -2.76 9.27 16.51
CA ASN A 72 -3.24 10.55 17.04
C ASN A 72 -4.26 10.40 18.18
N ILE A 73 -5.05 9.32 18.22
CA ILE A 73 -6.02 9.06 19.30
C ILE A 73 -5.33 8.54 20.58
N LYS A 74 -4.14 7.93 20.45
CA LYS A 74 -3.36 7.41 21.58
C LYS A 74 -2.40 8.42 22.23
N LYS A 75 -2.21 9.58 21.60
CA LYS A 75 -1.50 10.72 22.20
C LYS A 75 -2.44 11.51 23.11
#